data_AF-A0A1L9QX39-F1
#
_entry.id   AF-A0A1L9QX39-F1
#
_cell.length_a   1.000
_cell.length_b   1.000
_cell.length_c   1.000
_cell.angle_alpha   90.00
_cell.angle_beta   90.00
_cell.angle_gamma   90.00
#
_symmetry.space_group_name_H-M   'P 1'
#
loop_
_entity.id
_entity.type
_entity.pdbx_description
1 polymer ?
#
loop_
_entity_poly.entity_id
_entity_poly.type
_entity_poly.pdbx_seq_one_letter_code
_entity_poly.pdbx_strand_id
1 'polypeptide(L)'
;MSGGKERLVSYVRRYHSQFEPPVELEVWAAQLHRQKTKYYRQFLSKGSIPLRPGVQRLIEEAISKDIRLAIATTSALPNAMALLEKLKGRQTS
;
A
#
# COMPACT_ATOMS: atom_id res chain seq x y z
N MET A 1 6.26 12.36 -4.79
CA MET A 1 7.14 12.52 -3.62
C MET A 1 6.48 11.84 -2.42
N SER A 2 6.91 10.64 -2.04
CA SER A 2 6.38 9.95 -0.84
C SER A 2 7.30 10.25 0.34
N GLY A 3 6.76 10.86 1.40
CA GLY A 3 7.49 11.22 2.63
C GLY A 3 7.97 10.03 3.49
N GLY A 4 7.96 8.81 2.94
CA GLY A 4 8.25 7.58 3.69
C GLY A 4 9.72 7.45 4.08
N LYS A 5 10.64 7.92 3.25
CA LYS A 5 12.09 7.88 3.53
C LYS A 5 12.44 8.94 4.59
N GLU A 6 11.85 10.11 4.45
CA GLU A 6 12.05 11.28 5.31
C GLU A 6 11.53 10.99 6.72
N ARG A 7 10.40 10.28 6.85
CA ARG A 7 9.91 9.78 8.15
C ARG A 7 10.84 8.76 8.78
N LEU A 8 11.47 7.87 8.01
CA LEU A 8 12.44 6.90 8.53
C LEU A 8 13.69 7.61 9.08
N VAL A 9 14.27 8.53 8.31
CA VAL A 9 15.42 9.34 8.74
C VAL A 9 15.07 10.13 10.01
N SER A 10 13.91 10.81 10.02
CA SER A 10 13.45 11.59 11.17
C SER A 10 13.24 10.73 12.42
N TYR A 11 12.68 9.52 12.25
CA TYR A 11 12.48 8.58 13.35
C TYR A 11 13.80 8.12 13.95
N VAL A 12 14.77 7.72 13.12
CA VAL A 12 16.08 7.29 13.60
C VAL A 12 16.78 8.43 14.33
N ARG A 13 16.87 9.63 13.72
CA ARG A 13 17.50 10.78 14.37
C ARG A 13 16.87 11.14 15.71
N ARG A 14 15.55 11.02 15.84
CA ARG A 14 14.81 11.44 17.03
C ARG A 14 14.79 10.40 18.14
N TYR A 15 14.69 9.12 17.80
CA TYR A 15 14.41 8.05 18.77
C TYR A 15 15.50 6.98 18.84
N HIS A 16 16.39 6.90 17.85
CA HIS A 16 17.45 5.91 17.75
C HIS A 16 18.77 6.59 17.35
N SER A 17 19.15 7.65 18.06
CA SER A 17 20.34 8.46 17.73
C SER A 17 21.66 7.68 17.83
N GLN A 18 21.68 6.57 18.58
CA GLN A 18 22.81 5.66 18.71
C GLN A 18 22.83 4.54 17.65
N PHE A 19 21.82 4.48 16.77
CA PHE A 19 21.81 3.50 15.69
C PHE A 19 22.85 3.88 14.64
N GLU A 20 23.79 2.97 14.40
CA GLU A 20 24.81 3.09 13.35
C GLU A 20 24.35 2.31 12.12
N PRO A 21 23.80 2.99 11.09
CA PRO A 21 23.41 2.31 9.86
C PRO A 21 24.66 1.82 9.11
N PRO A 22 24.56 0.69 8.37
CA PRO A 22 25.69 0.12 7.64
C PRO A 22 26.18 0.99 6.46
N VAL A 23 25.42 2.03 6.11
CA VAL A 23 25.71 3.08 5.11
C VAL A 23 25.07 4.37 5.59
N GLU A 24 25.31 5.50 4.91
CA GLU A 24 24.65 6.78 5.20
C GLU A 24 23.14 6.65 5.43
N LEU A 25 22.63 7.32 6.48
CA LEU A 25 21.27 7.11 6.99
C LEU A 25 20.19 7.31 5.91
N GLU A 26 20.36 8.33 5.07
CA GLU A 26 19.48 8.62 3.94
C GLU A 26 19.49 7.49 2.89
N VAL A 27 20.67 6.93 2.60
CA VAL A 27 20.86 5.83 1.66
C VAL A 27 20.24 4.56 2.23
N TRP A 28 20.49 4.26 3.51
CA TRP A 28 19.89 3.14 4.22
C TRP A 28 18.37 3.24 4.24
N ALA A 29 17.81 4.41 4.58
CA ALA A 29 16.37 4.64 4.59
C ALA A 29 15.74 4.46 3.19
N ALA A 30 16.41 4.92 2.14
CA ALA A 30 15.97 4.72 0.77
C ALA A 30 15.96 3.24 0.37
N GLN A 31 17.03 2.49 0.71
CA GLN A 31 17.11 1.05 0.47
C GLN A 31 16.04 0.28 1.25
N LEU A 32 15.86 0.58 2.53
CA LEU A 32 14.82 -0.03 3.38
C LEU A 32 13.43 0.23 2.81
N HIS A 33 13.12 1.49 2.45
CA HIS A 33 11.84 1.84 1.84
C HIS A 33 11.60 1.08 0.53
N ARG A 34 12.63 0.93 -0.31
CA ARG A 34 12.55 0.14 -1.55
C ARG A 34 12.28 -1.32 -1.28
N GLN A 35 12.99 -1.94 -0.34
CA GLN A 35 12.79 -3.35 0.02
C GLN A 35 11.40 -3.60 0.58
N LYS A 36 10.95 -2.78 1.54
CA LYS A 36 9.57 -2.82 2.06
C LYS A 36 8.55 -2.75 0.94
N THR A 37 8.72 -1.83 -0.01
CA THR A 37 7.80 -1.67 -1.15
C THR A 37 7.77 -2.93 -2.03
N LYS A 38 8.93 -3.55 -2.28
CA LYS A 38 9.03 -4.80 -3.03
C LYS A 38 8.28 -5.93 -2.33
N TYR A 39 8.55 -6.16 -1.03
CA TYR A 39 7.87 -7.20 -0.25
C TYR A 39 6.37 -6.96 -0.16
N TYR A 40 5.94 -5.71 0.06
CA TYR A 40 4.53 -5.36 0.10
C TYR A 40 3.81 -5.70 -1.22
N ARG A 41 4.42 -5.41 -2.37
CA ARG A 41 3.85 -5.77 -3.68
C ARG A 41 3.77 -7.29 -3.87
N GLN A 42 4.80 -8.03 -3.48
CA GLN A 42 4.77 -9.50 -3.51
C GLN A 42 3.70 -10.08 -2.58
N PHE A 43 3.47 -9.46 -1.43
CA PHE A 43 2.41 -9.86 -0.50
C PHE A 43 1.02 -9.57 -1.08
N LEU A 44 0.83 -8.39 -1.71
CA LEU A 44 -0.39 -8.05 -2.41
C LEU A 44 -0.69 -9.03 -3.57
N SER A 45 0.30 -9.39 -4.37
CA SER A 45 0.11 -10.31 -5.50
C SER A 45 -0.29 -11.72 -5.08
N LYS A 46 0.08 -12.15 -3.86
CA LYS A 46 -0.38 -13.42 -3.27
C LYS A 46 -1.87 -13.40 -2.89
N GLY A 47 -2.53 -12.24 -2.93
CA GLY A 47 -3.97 -12.12 -2.77
C GLY A 47 -4.48 -12.39 -1.36
N SER A 48 -3.62 -12.29 -0.35
CA SER A 48 -3.90 -12.71 1.03
C SER A 48 -4.56 -11.64 1.90
N ILE A 49 -4.83 -10.45 1.36
CA ILE A 49 -5.47 -9.35 2.11
C ILE A 49 -6.97 -9.35 1.79
N PRO A 50 -7.82 -9.79 2.74
CA PRO A 50 -9.26 -9.73 2.54
C PRO A 50 -9.75 -8.27 2.57
N LEU A 51 -10.88 -8.03 1.89
CA LEU A 51 -11.60 -6.77 2.05
C LEU A 51 -12.10 -6.64 3.49
N ARG A 52 -12.25 -5.40 3.95
CA ARG A 52 -12.89 -5.16 5.25
C ARG A 52 -14.35 -5.66 5.19
N PRO A 53 -14.88 -6.20 6.31
CA PRO A 53 -16.28 -6.63 6.37
C PRO A 53 -17.24 -5.55 5.86
N GLY A 54 -18.20 -5.94 5.01
CA GLY A 54 -19.19 -5.05 4.44
C GLY A 54 -18.76 -4.20 3.23
N VAL A 55 -17.45 -4.05 2.96
CA VAL A 55 -16.98 -3.25 1.81
C VAL A 55 -17.44 -3.86 0.48
N GLN A 56 -17.38 -5.18 0.36
CA GLN A 56 -17.85 -5.88 -0.85
C GLN A 56 -19.34 -5.60 -1.12
N ARG A 57 -20.19 -5.77 -0.10
CA ARG A 57 -21.63 -5.49 -0.18
C ARG A 57 -21.89 -4.06 -0.63
N LEU A 58 -21.19 -3.07 -0.07
CA LEU A 58 -21.37 -1.66 -0.43
C LEU A 58 -20.97 -1.36 -1.88
N ILE A 59 -19.89 -1.99 -2.37
CA ILE A 59 -19.45 -1.86 -3.76
C ILE A 59 -20.50 -2.46 -4.69
N GLU A 60 -20.99 -3.66 -4.40
CA GLU A 60 -22.01 -4.36 -5.19
C GLU A 60 -23.34 -3.58 -5.23
N GLU A 61 -23.82 -3.08 -4.08
CA GLU A 61 -25.03 -2.26 -3.99
C GLU A 61 -24.92 -0.97 -4.80
N ALA A 62 -23.76 -0.29 -4.74
CA ALA A 62 -23.52 0.92 -5.52
C ALA A 62 -23.53 0.63 -7.03
N ILE A 63 -22.87 -0.45 -7.46
CA ILE A 63 -22.88 -0.89 -8.86
C ILE A 63 -24.31 -1.22 -9.32
N SER A 64 -25.09 -1.95 -8.53
CA SER A 64 -26.48 -2.32 -8.87
C SER A 64 -27.43 -1.12 -9.00
N LYS A 65 -27.05 0.02 -8.41
CA LYS A 65 -27.82 1.29 -8.45
C LYS A 65 -27.22 2.31 -9.42
N ASP A 66 -26.28 1.89 -10.26
CA ASP A 66 -25.57 2.74 -11.22
C ASP A 66 -24.85 3.95 -10.58
N ILE A 67 -24.37 3.78 -9.34
CA ILE A 67 -23.63 4.80 -8.61
C ILE A 67 -22.15 4.72 -9.01
N ARG A 68 -21.61 5.83 -9.52
CA ARG A 68 -20.19 5.94 -9.86
C ARG A 68 -19.29 5.85 -8.63
N LEU A 69 -18.33 4.93 -8.66
CA LEU A 69 -17.33 4.73 -7.60
C LEU A 69 -15.95 5.25 -8.04
N ALA A 70 -15.19 5.79 -7.08
CA ALA A 70 -13.81 6.21 -7.27
C ALA A 70 -12.95 5.88 -6.03
N ILE A 71 -11.64 5.72 -6.22
CA ILE A 71 -10.68 5.54 -5.14
C ILE A 71 -9.81 6.78 -5.02
N ALA A 72 -9.85 7.43 -3.85
CA ALA A 72 -8.91 8.47 -3.47
C ALA A 72 -7.85 7.87 -2.53
N THR A 73 -6.59 7.78 -2.97
CA THR A 73 -5.50 7.26 -2.15
C THR A 73 -4.22 8.07 -2.34
N THR A 74 -3.46 8.23 -1.26
CA THR A 74 -2.08 8.76 -1.29
C THR A 74 -1.05 7.67 -1.59
N SER A 75 -1.49 6.42 -1.72
CA SER A 75 -0.66 5.28 -2.11
C SER A 75 -0.38 5.28 -3.61
N ALA A 76 0.63 4.53 -4.01
CA ALA A 76 0.95 4.37 -5.43
C ALA A 76 -0.16 3.59 -6.16
N LEU A 77 -0.52 4.02 -7.37
CA LEU A 77 -1.57 3.42 -8.21
C LEU A 77 -1.49 1.88 -8.32
N PRO A 78 -0.31 1.25 -8.52
CA PRO A 78 -0.22 -0.21 -8.60
C PRO A 78 -0.72 -0.93 -7.35
N ASN A 79 -0.61 -0.32 -6.17
CA ASN A 79 -1.09 -0.91 -4.92
C ASN A 79 -2.62 -0.91 -4.87
N ALA A 80 -3.26 0.16 -5.36
CA ALA A 80 -4.71 0.26 -5.42
C ALA A 80 -5.28 -0.72 -6.45
N MET A 81 -4.64 -0.80 -7.62
CA MET A 81 -5.05 -1.73 -8.68
C MET A 81 -4.96 -3.19 -8.23
N ALA A 82 -3.88 -3.59 -7.54
CA ALA A 82 -3.73 -4.96 -7.05
C ALA A 82 -4.85 -5.38 -6.08
N LEU A 83 -5.40 -4.45 -5.29
CA LEU A 83 -6.56 -4.70 -4.42
C LEU A 83 -7.87 -4.80 -5.22
N LEU A 84 -8.00 -4.02 -6.30
CA LEU A 84 -9.19 -4.00 -7.16
C LEU A 84 -9.31 -5.23 -8.08
N GLU A 85 -8.20 -5.77 -8.58
CA GLU A 85 -8.25 -6.98 -9.44
C GLU A 85 -8.92 -8.17 -8.74
N LYS A 86 -8.88 -8.24 -7.41
CA LYS A 86 -9.63 -9.23 -6.63
C LYS A 86 -11.15 -9.03 -6.64
N LEU A 87 -11.62 -7.79 -6.78
CA LEU A 87 -13.05 -7.49 -6.91
C LEU A 87 -13.59 -7.91 -8.28
N LYS A 88 -12.76 -7.86 -9.33
CA LYS A 88 -13.16 -8.23 -10.70
C LYS A 88 -13.34 -9.73 -10.91
N GLY A 89 -12.75 -10.58 -10.06
CA GLY A 89 -12.78 -12.05 -10.19
C GLY A 89 -14.13 -12.74 -9.93
N ARG A 90 -15.25 -12.00 -9.86
CA ARG A 90 -16.61 -12.56 -9.70
C ARG A 90 -17.63 -12.04 -10.72
N GLN A 91 -17.20 -11.40 -11.80
CA GLN A 91 -18.08 -11.19 -12.95
C GLN A 91 -17.99 -12.40 -13.88
N THR A 92 -18.72 -13.46 -13.54
CA THR A 92 -19.10 -14.50 -14.50
C THR A 92 -20.25 -13.95 -15.35
N SER A 93 -19.97 -13.68 -16.63
CA SER A 93 -20.95 -13.83 -17.70
C SER A 93 -21.23 -15.31 -17.95
#